data_AF-A0A4Q5SDL3-F1
#
_entry.id   AF-A0A4Q5SDL3-F1
#
_cell.length_a   1.000
_cell.length_b   1.000
_cell.length_c   1.000
_cell.angle_alpha   90.00
_cell.angle_beta   90.00
_cell.angle_gamma   90.00
#
_symmetry.space_group_name_H-M   'P 1'
#
loop_
_entity.id
_entity.type
_entity.pdbx_description
1 polymer ?
#
loop_
_entity_poly.entity_id
_entity_poly.type
_entity_poly.pdbx_seq_one_letter_code
_entity_poly.pdbx_strand_id
1 'polypeptide(L)'
;MGPVNWTAVGAAWLLAGLLGVAFYGRAATPRSPYAQHALAALLLFVSAAMIGHMFARVGAETLAAKPWLYFMMSGGLALTFIAPAILITAIRRGDPIRSALFDASYFLTAFLSVGGVFWLLD
;
A
#
# COMPACT_ATOMS: atom_id res chain seq x y z
N MET A 1 17.67 -1.28 -14.93
CA MET A 1 16.82 -1.13 -13.73
C MET A 1 17.57 -0.18 -12.80
N GLY A 2 16.93 0.89 -12.34
CA GLY A 2 17.53 1.83 -11.41
C GLY A 2 17.63 1.26 -9.98
N PRO A 3 18.35 1.93 -9.08
CA PRO A 3 18.35 1.58 -7.66
C PRO A 3 16.97 1.85 -7.03
N VAL A 4 16.60 1.06 -6.02
CA VAL A 4 15.39 1.33 -5.22
C VAL A 4 15.67 2.49 -4.26
N ASN A 5 14.79 3.48 -4.25
CA ASN A 5 14.82 4.58 -3.30
C ASN A 5 14.31 4.12 -1.92
N TRP A 6 15.21 3.61 -1.08
CA TRP A 6 14.85 3.08 0.24
C TRP A 6 14.32 4.14 1.22
N THR A 7 14.71 5.41 1.03
CA THR A 7 14.14 6.54 1.77
C THR A 7 12.66 6.72 1.44
N ALA A 8 12.28 6.63 0.16
CA ALA A 8 10.89 6.66 -0.26
C ALA A 8 10.11 5.43 0.24
N VAL A 9 10.72 4.23 0.24
CA VAL A 9 10.11 3.03 0.84
C VAL A 9 9.75 3.25 2.31
N GLY A 10 10.71 3.74 3.11
CA GLY A 10 10.49 4.00 4.54
C GLY A 10 9.41 5.05 4.79
N ALA A 11 9.46 6.17 4.06
CA ALA A 11 8.44 7.23 4.17
C ALA A 11 7.05 6.74 3.75
N ALA A 12 6.96 5.97 2.66
CA ALA A 12 5.72 5.40 2.16
C ALA A 12 5.11 4.39 3.14
N TRP A 13 5.95 3.53 3.72
CA TRP A 13 5.55 2.58 4.77
C TRP A 13 4.98 3.29 6.00
N LEU A 14 5.67 4.32 6.50
CA LEU A 14 5.20 5.11 7.64
C LEU A 14 3.87 5.80 7.33
N LEU A 15 3.75 6.46 6.17
CA LEU A 15 2.52 7.15 5.78
C LEU A 15 1.35 6.17 5.64
N ALA A 16 1.56 5.02 5.01
CA ALA A 16 0.52 3.99 4.89
C ALA A 16 0.12 3.45 6.28
N GLY A 17 1.08 3.26 7.19
CA GLY A 17 0.80 2.86 8.58
C GLY A 17 -0.03 3.91 9.35
N LEU A 18 0.29 5.19 9.19
CA LEU A 18 -0.49 6.30 9.77
C LEU A 18 -1.91 6.37 9.21
N LEU A 19 -2.09 6.12 7.92
CA LEU A 19 -3.41 5.97 7.32
C LEU A 19 -4.17 4.80 7.94
N GLY A 20 -3.49 3.71 8.30
CA GLY A 20 -4.10 2.61 9.04
C GLY A 20 -4.68 3.06 10.38
N VAL A 21 -3.97 3.94 11.11
CA VAL A 21 -4.50 4.54 12.35
C VAL A 21 -5.71 5.44 12.06
N ALA A 22 -5.70 6.21 10.96
CA ALA A 22 -6.84 7.04 10.58
C ALA A 22 -8.09 6.22 10.21
N PHE A 23 -7.93 5.07 9.56
CA PHE A 23 -9.04 4.19 9.14
C PHE A 23 -9.54 3.30 10.28
N TYR A 24 -8.64 2.67 11.03
CA TYR A 24 -8.98 1.63 12.01
C TYR A 24 -8.91 2.11 13.46
N GLY A 25 -8.49 3.36 13.70
CA GLY A 25 -8.33 3.92 15.04
C GLY A 25 -7.38 3.09 15.90
N ARG A 26 -7.79 2.82 17.15
CA ARG A 26 -7.00 2.05 18.13
C ARG A 26 -6.74 0.60 17.69
N ALA A 27 -7.48 0.07 16.73
CA ALA A 27 -7.25 -1.28 16.24
C ALA A 27 -5.95 -1.40 15.42
N ALA A 28 -5.49 -0.32 14.79
CA ALA A 28 -4.21 -0.28 14.08
C ALA A 28 -3.02 0.09 14.97
N THR A 29 -3.25 0.54 16.21
CA THR A 29 -2.16 0.86 17.14
C THR A 29 -1.60 -0.41 17.80
N PRO A 30 -0.27 -0.55 17.96
CA PRO A 30 0.33 -1.74 18.56
C PRO A 30 -0.23 -2.06 19.94
N ARG A 31 -0.86 -3.22 20.07
CA ARG A 31 -1.37 -3.75 21.34
C ARG A 31 -1.09 -5.24 21.44
N SER A 32 -1.13 -5.78 22.67
CA SER A 32 -0.99 -7.23 22.87
C SER A 32 -2.08 -8.00 22.10
N PRO A 33 -1.72 -9.06 21.33
CA PRO A 33 -0.35 -9.54 21.09
C PRO A 33 0.40 -8.69 20.05
N TYR A 34 1.58 -8.18 20.43
CA TYR A 34 2.39 -7.29 19.58
C TYR A 34 2.89 -7.96 18.30
N ALA A 35 3.03 -9.29 18.29
CA ALA A 35 3.50 -10.05 17.14
C ALA A 35 2.63 -9.86 15.89
N GLN A 36 1.30 -9.78 16.04
CA GLN A 36 0.38 -9.58 14.91
C GLN A 36 0.52 -8.18 14.31
N HIS A 37 0.72 -7.17 15.15
CA HIS A 37 0.94 -5.79 14.70
C HIS A 37 2.31 -5.65 14.01
N ALA A 38 3.33 -6.30 14.55
CA ALA A 38 4.65 -6.35 13.91
C ALA A 38 4.59 -7.05 12.54
N LEU A 39 3.87 -8.16 12.43
CA LEU A 39 3.66 -8.86 11.16
C LEU A 39 2.90 -7.98 10.16
N ALA A 40 1.82 -7.31 10.58
CA ALA A 40 1.07 -6.40 9.72
C ALA A 40 1.95 -5.24 9.21
N ALA A 41 2.75 -4.63 10.10
CA ALA A 41 3.69 -3.58 9.74
C ALA A 41 4.77 -4.07 8.77
N LEU A 42 5.30 -5.29 8.97
CA LEU A 42 6.27 -5.91 8.07
C LEU A 42 5.66 -6.20 6.69
N LEU A 43 4.44 -6.73 6.62
CA LEU A 43 3.77 -6.99 5.35
C LEU A 43 3.47 -5.70 4.58
N LEU A 44 3.15 -4.61 5.29
CA LEU A 44 3.00 -3.30 4.68
C LEU A 44 4.33 -2.77 4.15
N PHE A 45 5.42 -2.95 4.89
CA PHE A 45 6.77 -2.60 4.43
C PHE A 45 7.16 -3.37 3.18
N VAL A 46 6.93 -4.70 3.16
CA VAL A 46 7.18 -5.54 1.98
C VAL A 46 6.38 -5.05 0.77
N SER A 47 5.12 -4.65 0.98
CA SER A 47 4.28 -4.09 -0.09
C SER A 47 4.87 -2.80 -0.65
N ALA A 48 5.27 -1.86 0.21
CA ALA A 48 5.91 -0.60 -0.19
C ALA A 48 7.24 -0.85 -0.92
N ALA A 49 8.06 -1.79 -0.43
CA ALA A 49 9.33 -2.15 -1.05
C ALA A 49 9.15 -2.76 -2.46
N MET A 50 8.14 -3.62 -2.65
CA MET A 50 7.83 -4.19 -3.96
C MET A 50 7.31 -3.15 -4.96
N ILE A 51 6.45 -2.22 -4.51
CA ILE A 51 6.02 -1.10 -5.35
C ILE A 51 7.22 -0.23 -5.74
N GLY A 52 8.12 0.09 -4.79
CA GLY A 52 9.37 0.80 -5.07
C GLY A 52 10.27 0.06 -6.07
N HIS A 53 10.35 -1.27 -5.98
CA HIS A 53 11.08 -2.08 -6.95
C HIS A 53 10.46 -2.02 -8.35
N MET A 54 9.13 -1.97 -8.47
CA MET A 54 8.46 -1.76 -9.75
C MET A 54 8.81 -0.40 -10.36
N PHE A 55 8.81 0.67 -9.57
CA PHE A 55 9.24 2.00 -10.04
C PHE A 55 10.70 2.01 -10.49
N ALA A 56 11.60 1.44 -9.68
CA ALA A 56 13.01 1.31 -10.03
C ALA A 56 13.22 0.52 -11.33
N ARG A 57 12.37 -0.48 -11.59
CA ARG A 57 12.39 -1.25 -12.85
C ARG A 57 11.93 -0.44 -14.05
N VAL A 58 10.92 0.42 -13.90
CA VAL A 58 10.47 1.35 -14.95
C VAL A 58 11.52 2.41 -15.24
N GLY A 59 12.20 2.91 -14.21
CA GLY A 59 13.33 3.85 -14.33
C GLY A 59 12.92 5.32 -14.29
N ALA A 60 13.80 6.14 -13.72
CA ALA A 60 13.55 7.55 -13.42
C ALA A 60 13.19 8.39 -14.66
N GLU A 61 13.89 8.20 -15.79
CA GLU A 61 13.61 8.94 -17.03
C GLU A 61 12.17 8.69 -17.54
N THR A 62 11.70 7.44 -17.47
CA THR A 62 10.34 7.09 -17.91
C THR A 62 9.29 7.64 -16.96
N LEU A 63 9.56 7.57 -15.64
CA LEU A 63 8.65 8.09 -14.62
C LEU A 63 8.55 9.62 -14.65
N ALA A 64 9.66 10.31 -14.92
CA ALA A 64 9.69 11.76 -15.12
C ALA A 64 8.88 12.18 -16.36
N ALA A 65 8.99 11.42 -17.47
CA ALA A 65 8.18 11.66 -18.67
C ALA A 65 6.69 11.31 -18.48
N LYS A 66 6.36 10.42 -17.53
CA LYS A 66 5.02 9.87 -17.35
C LYS A 66 4.66 9.74 -15.85
N PRO A 67 4.46 10.86 -15.13
CA PRO A 67 4.26 10.84 -13.67
C PRO A 67 2.96 10.13 -13.24
N TRP A 68 1.96 10.03 -14.11
CA TRP A 68 0.75 9.25 -13.83
C TRP A 68 1.04 7.75 -13.59
N LEU A 69 2.19 7.24 -14.05
CA LEU A 69 2.59 5.86 -13.84
C LEU A 69 2.79 5.52 -12.35
N TYR A 70 3.18 6.48 -11.50
CA TYR A 70 3.26 6.25 -10.06
C TYR A 70 1.91 5.80 -9.50
N PHE A 71 0.87 6.58 -9.77
CA PHE A 71 -0.50 6.32 -9.30
C PHE A 71 -1.18 5.17 -10.05
N MET A 72 -0.93 5.04 -11.35
CA MET A 72 -1.50 3.96 -12.16
C MET A 72 -0.97 2.60 -11.71
N MET A 73 0.33 2.46 -11.45
CA MET A 73 0.90 1.19 -11.00
C MET A 73 0.48 0.88 -9.57
N SER A 74 0.62 1.81 -8.62
CA SER A 74 0.30 1.54 -7.23
C SER A 74 -1.21 1.40 -7.00
N GLY A 75 -2.02 2.33 -7.51
CA GLY A 75 -3.48 2.26 -7.45
C GLY A 75 -4.05 1.11 -8.27
N GLY A 76 -3.44 0.80 -9.43
CA GLY A 76 -3.81 -0.34 -10.26
C GLY A 76 -3.67 -1.67 -9.53
N LEU A 77 -2.58 -1.86 -8.78
CA LEU A 77 -2.40 -3.04 -7.92
C LEU A 77 -3.51 -3.15 -6.86
N ALA A 78 -3.85 -2.04 -6.21
CA ALA A 78 -4.88 -2.02 -5.19
C ALA A 78 -6.27 -2.36 -5.77
N LEU A 79 -6.63 -1.75 -6.90
CA LEU A 79 -7.95 -1.92 -7.51
C LEU A 79 -8.14 -3.27 -8.19
N THR A 80 -7.09 -3.81 -8.82
CA THR A 80 -7.23 -5.00 -9.69
C THR A 80 -6.77 -6.30 -9.05
N PHE A 81 -5.98 -6.24 -7.97
CA PHE A 81 -5.55 -7.43 -7.23
C PHE A 81 -6.06 -7.43 -5.79
N ILE A 82 -5.77 -6.39 -5.01
CA ILE A 82 -6.04 -6.38 -3.57
C ILE A 82 -7.55 -6.32 -3.28
N ALA A 83 -8.26 -5.33 -3.84
CA ALA A 83 -9.69 -5.18 -3.61
C ALA A 83 -10.49 -6.43 -4.05
N PRO A 84 -10.26 -7.02 -5.25
CA PRO A 84 -10.91 -8.27 -5.63
C PRO A 84 -10.59 -9.42 -4.66
N ALA A 85 -9.34 -9.58 -4.24
CA ALA A 85 -8.97 -10.64 -3.29
C ALA A 85 -9.71 -10.50 -1.95
N ILE A 86 -9.84 -9.28 -1.42
CA ILE A 86 -10.58 -8.99 -0.19
C ILE A 86 -12.07 -9.31 -0.38
N LEU A 87 -12.69 -8.81 -1.45
CA LEU A 87 -14.12 -9.02 -1.72
C LEU A 87 -14.46 -10.49 -1.96
N ILE A 88 -13.66 -11.20 -2.76
CA ILE A 88 -13.84 -12.63 -3.01
C ILE A 88 -13.75 -13.41 -1.70
N THR A 89 -12.80 -13.08 -0.84
CA THR A 89 -12.63 -13.75 0.46
C THR A 89 -13.81 -13.50 1.38
N ALA A 90 -14.29 -12.26 1.46
CA ALA A 90 -15.47 -11.92 2.28
C ALA A 90 -16.72 -12.66 1.81
N ILE A 91 -16.98 -12.70 0.49
CA ILE A 91 -18.10 -13.45 -0.09
C ILE A 91 -18.02 -14.94 0.26
N ARG A 92 -16.83 -15.55 0.14
CA ARG A 92 -16.62 -16.97 0.44
C ARG A 92 -16.77 -17.32 1.92
N ARG A 93 -16.54 -16.35 2.81
CA ARG A 93 -16.67 -16.51 4.26
C ARG A 93 -18.04 -16.11 4.80
N GLY A 94 -18.88 -15.49 3.98
CA GLY A 94 -20.15 -14.90 4.43
C GLY A 94 -19.96 -13.63 5.25
N ASP A 95 -18.82 -12.96 5.13
CA ASP A 95 -18.52 -11.72 5.86
C ASP A 95 -19.28 -10.54 5.24
N PRO A 96 -19.61 -9.49 6.03
CA PRO A 96 -20.27 -8.30 5.50
C PRO A 96 -19.44 -7.58 4.41
N ILE A 97 -20.01 -7.45 3.21
CA ILE A 97 -19.36 -6.78 2.06
C ILE A 97 -18.96 -5.34 2.39
N ARG A 98 -19.72 -4.65 3.24
CA ARG A 98 -19.41 -3.28 3.66
C ARG A 98 -18.04 -3.19 4.38
N SER A 99 -17.73 -4.17 5.24
CA SER A 99 -16.42 -4.21 5.92
C SER A 99 -15.30 -4.48 4.92
N ALA A 100 -15.53 -5.40 3.99
CA ALA A 100 -14.58 -5.70 2.92
C ALA A 100 -14.30 -4.48 2.00
N LEU A 101 -15.33 -3.69 1.68
CA LEU A 101 -15.19 -2.44 0.92
C LEU A 101 -14.44 -1.36 1.71
N PHE A 102 -14.61 -1.31 3.04
CA PHE A 102 -13.85 -0.42 3.90
C PHE A 102 -12.36 -0.81 3.93
N ASP A 103 -12.05 -2.10 4.02
CA ASP A 103 -10.67 -2.57 3.94
C ASP A 103 -10.04 -2.33 2.56
N ALA A 104 -10.80 -2.56 1.49
CA ALA A 104 -10.37 -2.26 0.14
C ALA A 104 -10.06 -0.76 -0.07
N SER A 105 -10.86 0.14 0.51
CA SER A 105 -10.64 1.58 0.40
C SER A 105 -9.42 2.05 1.20
N TYR A 106 -9.13 1.43 2.33
CA TYR A 106 -7.86 1.63 3.04
C TYR A 106 -6.67 1.25 2.14
N PHE A 107 -6.66 0.03 1.57
CA PHE A 107 -5.54 -0.41 0.71
C PHE A 107 -5.38 0.45 -0.54
N LEU A 108 -6.47 0.90 -1.15
CA LEU A 108 -6.44 1.86 -2.25
C LEU A 108 -5.76 3.17 -1.82
N THR A 109 -6.19 3.75 -0.71
CA THR A 109 -5.64 5.00 -0.19
C THR A 109 -4.17 4.85 0.18
N ALA A 110 -3.81 3.75 0.83
CA ALA A 110 -2.43 3.43 1.20
C ALA A 110 -1.53 3.29 -0.03
N PHE A 111 -1.94 2.54 -1.06
CA PHE A 111 -1.11 2.32 -2.25
C PHE A 111 -1.01 3.58 -3.12
N LEU A 112 -2.08 4.36 -3.25
CA LEU A 112 -1.99 5.68 -3.88
C LEU A 112 -1.03 6.60 -3.13
N SER A 113 -1.02 6.54 -1.80
CA SER A 113 -0.08 7.31 -0.97
C SER A 113 1.36 6.84 -1.16
N VAL A 114 1.60 5.53 -1.30
CA VAL A 114 2.93 5.00 -1.68
C VAL A 114 3.36 5.60 -3.01
N GLY A 115 2.51 5.54 -4.04
CA GLY A 115 2.80 6.15 -5.34
C GLY A 115 3.08 7.64 -5.24
N GLY A 116 2.32 8.38 -4.43
CA GLY A 116 2.53 9.81 -4.17
C GLY A 116 3.85 10.11 -3.47
N VAL A 117 4.27 9.30 -2.51
CA VAL A 117 5.58 9.47 -1.84
C VAL A 117 6.73 9.26 -2.84
N PHE A 118 6.66 8.24 -3.67
CA PHE A 118 7.68 8.02 -4.70
C PHE A 118 7.67 9.12 -5.75
N TRP A 119 6.50 9.60 -6.18
CA TRP A 119 6.42 10.74 -7.10
C TRP A 119 7.08 12.02 -6.54
N LEU A 120 7.09 12.20 -5.21
CA LEU A 120 7.70 13.36 -4.56
C LEU A 120 9.21 13.20 -4.29
N LEU A 121 9.72 11.97 -4.24
CA LEU A 121 11.06 11.66 -3.73
C LEU A 121 12.00 10.98 -4.74
N ASP A 122 11.48 10.53 -5.89
CA ASP A 122 12.25 10.03 -7.04
C ASP A 122 12.51 11.13 -8.08
#